data_AF-A0A3B0ISK9-F1
#
_entry.id   AF-A0A3B0ISK9-F1
#
_cell.length_a   1.000
_cell.length_b   1.000
_cell.length_c   1.000
_cell.angle_alpha   90.00
_cell.angle_beta   90.00
_cell.angle_gamma   90.00
#
_symmetry.space_group_name_H-M   'P 1'
#
loop_
_entity.id
_entity.type
_entity.pdbx_description
1 polymer ?
#
loop_
_entity_poly.entity_id
_entity_poly.type
_entity_poly.pdbx_seq_one_letter_code
_entity_poly.pdbx_strand_id
1 'polypeptide(L)'
;MITITELSERLWLDVVRVTKYLLPEGKKEGHEWVAGSVYGEPGKSLKINLSGKKVWSDFAEGTGGDLLDLWVQVRDYSLHQAMAEAKQFLGIADEFGAFEVKRKKQFKRPQTASLKKTVSKPHNCYEYLQARGIDRKMAEEFEVSDAIVWSFEDNRKLPAIAFTYNREGELIQVKRISTVKLSGKKVISVETDCEPCLFGLQALPQAIRIVILCRG
;
A
#
# COMPACT_ATOMS: atom_id res chain seq x y z
N MET A 1 10.06 -6.54 -16.59
CA MET A 1 8.96 -6.12 -15.67
C MET A 1 7.72 -5.77 -16.49
N ILE A 2 6.63 -6.55 -16.37
CA ILE A 2 5.34 -6.26 -17.02
C ILE A 2 4.53 -5.29 -16.16
N THR A 3 3.96 -4.24 -16.76
CA THR A 3 3.07 -3.29 -16.10
C THR A 3 1.67 -3.88 -15.90
N ILE A 4 0.86 -3.26 -15.04
CA ILE A 4 -0.53 -3.68 -14.83
C ILE A 4 -1.36 -3.61 -16.11
N THR A 5 -1.17 -2.55 -16.91
CA THR A 5 -1.86 -2.38 -18.20
C THR A 5 -1.45 -3.47 -19.18
N GLU A 6 -0.16 -3.77 -19.31
CA GLU A 6 0.31 -4.85 -20.18
C GLU A 6 -0.17 -6.23 -19.71
N LEU A 7 -0.28 -6.47 -18.40
CA LEU A 7 -0.83 -7.72 -17.86
C LEU A 7 -2.32 -7.86 -18.19
N SER A 8 -3.11 -6.80 -17.95
CA SER A 8 -4.54 -6.76 -18.31
C SER A 8 -4.73 -7.00 -19.81
N GLU A 9 -3.94 -6.33 -20.65
CA GLU A 9 -3.92 -6.54 -22.10
C GLU A 9 -3.67 -8.00 -22.51
N ARG A 10 -2.69 -8.67 -21.88
CA ARG A 10 -2.42 -10.09 -22.14
C ARG A 10 -3.54 -11.02 -21.67
N LEU A 11 -4.21 -10.70 -20.56
CA LEU A 11 -5.39 -11.45 -20.13
C LEU A 11 -6.52 -11.34 -21.16
N TRP A 12 -6.73 -10.15 -21.74
CA TRP A 12 -7.74 -9.96 -22.78
C TRP A 12 -7.41 -10.69 -24.08
N LEU A 13 -6.14 -10.86 -24.42
CA LEU A 13 -5.73 -11.71 -25.55
C LEU A 13 -6.08 -13.19 -25.34
N ASP A 14 -6.22 -13.62 -24.09
CA ASP A 14 -6.56 -15.00 -23.70
C ASP A 14 -7.89 -15.09 -22.95
N VAL A 15 -8.81 -14.13 -23.21
CA VAL A 15 -10.04 -13.94 -22.43
C VAL A 15 -10.86 -15.23 -22.31
N VAL A 16 -10.95 -16.03 -23.36
CA VAL A 16 -11.70 -17.30 -23.33
C VAL A 16 -11.11 -18.31 -22.33
N ARG A 17 -9.78 -18.36 -22.19
CA ARG A 17 -9.14 -19.23 -21.20
C ARG A 17 -9.32 -18.66 -19.80
N VAL A 18 -9.23 -17.34 -19.66
CA VAL A 18 -9.44 -16.64 -18.38
C VAL A 18 -10.86 -16.85 -17.86
N THR A 19 -11.89 -16.69 -18.69
CA THR A 19 -13.29 -16.87 -18.27
C THR A 19 -13.58 -18.30 -17.83
N LYS A 20 -13.02 -19.30 -18.53
CA LYS A 20 -13.12 -20.71 -18.13
C LYS A 20 -12.39 -21.01 -16.82
N TYR A 21 -11.29 -20.32 -16.56
CA TYR A 21 -10.49 -20.52 -15.35
C TYR A 21 -11.14 -19.91 -14.11
N LEU A 22 -11.72 -18.71 -14.26
CA LEU A 22 -12.36 -18.00 -13.16
C LEU A 22 -13.80 -18.46 -12.93
N LEU A 23 -14.56 -18.68 -14.00
CA LEU A 23 -15.99 -18.99 -13.97
C LEU A 23 -16.28 -20.27 -14.79
N PRO A 24 -15.82 -21.44 -14.31
CA PRO A 24 -15.87 -22.69 -15.07
C PRO A 24 -17.29 -23.15 -15.45
N GLU A 25 -18.28 -22.84 -14.62
CA GLU A 25 -19.70 -23.18 -14.84
C GLU A 25 -20.43 -22.13 -15.70
N GLY A 26 -19.74 -21.04 -16.09
CA GLY A 26 -20.27 -20.10 -17.06
C GLY A 26 -20.32 -20.69 -18.47
N LYS A 27 -21.01 -20.01 -19.39
CA LYS A 27 -21.16 -20.47 -20.78
C LYS A 27 -20.97 -19.35 -21.77
N LYS A 28 -20.57 -19.71 -22.99
CA LYS A 28 -20.48 -18.77 -24.10
C LYS A 28 -21.87 -18.55 -24.72
N GLU A 29 -22.34 -17.31 -24.73
CA GLU A 29 -23.52 -16.85 -25.47
C GLU A 29 -23.10 -15.78 -26.49
N GLY A 30 -23.02 -16.15 -27.77
CA GLY A 30 -22.56 -15.25 -28.84
C GLY A 30 -21.12 -14.76 -28.62
N HIS A 31 -20.98 -13.45 -28.45
CA HIS A 31 -19.71 -12.76 -28.20
C HIS A 31 -19.41 -12.55 -26.71
N GLU A 32 -20.21 -13.14 -25.82
CA GLU A 32 -20.11 -12.96 -24.38
C GLU A 32 -19.89 -14.30 -23.67
N TRP A 33 -19.21 -14.27 -22.53
CA TRP A 33 -19.27 -15.31 -21.50
C TRP A 33 -20.27 -14.87 -20.45
N VAL A 34 -21.23 -15.72 -20.12
CA VAL A 34 -22.31 -15.42 -19.17
C VAL A 34 -22.24 -16.33 -17.95
N ALA A 35 -22.45 -15.73 -16.78
CA ALA A 35 -22.60 -16.39 -15.50
C ALA A 35 -23.68 -15.69 -14.65
N GLY A 36 -24.07 -16.30 -13.54
CA GLY A 36 -25.02 -15.75 -12.58
C GLY A 36 -24.41 -14.61 -11.76
N SER A 37 -23.18 -14.78 -11.28
CA SER A 37 -22.40 -13.76 -10.58
C SER A 37 -20.91 -14.10 -10.62
N VAL A 38 -20.10 -13.40 -9.82
CA VAL A 38 -18.68 -13.67 -9.59
C VAL A 38 -18.42 -15.01 -8.88
N TYR A 39 -19.43 -15.64 -8.27
CA TYR A 39 -19.28 -16.97 -7.68
C TYR A 39 -19.43 -18.10 -8.72
N GLY A 40 -19.76 -17.76 -9.97
CA GLY A 40 -19.74 -18.67 -11.10
C GLY A 40 -20.99 -19.53 -11.28
N GLU A 41 -22.03 -19.35 -10.48
CA GLU A 41 -23.28 -20.09 -10.62
C GLU A 41 -23.96 -19.85 -11.99
N PRO A 42 -24.82 -20.76 -12.46
CA PRO A 42 -25.54 -20.58 -13.72
C PRO A 42 -26.46 -19.35 -13.67
N GLY A 43 -26.40 -18.51 -14.70
CA GLY A 43 -27.26 -17.34 -14.82
C GLY A 43 -26.85 -16.45 -15.99
N LYS A 44 -27.38 -15.22 -16.00
CA LYS A 44 -27.14 -14.24 -17.09
C LYS A 44 -26.84 -12.82 -16.58
N SER A 45 -26.65 -12.65 -15.28
CA SER A 45 -26.46 -11.32 -14.68
C SER A 45 -25.02 -10.84 -14.82
N LEU A 46 -24.04 -11.74 -14.82
CA LEU A 46 -22.64 -11.41 -15.12
C LEU A 46 -22.33 -11.71 -16.57
N LYS A 47 -21.74 -10.73 -17.26
CA LYS A 47 -21.31 -10.85 -18.66
C LYS A 47 -19.88 -10.37 -18.86
N ILE A 48 -19.13 -11.10 -19.68
CA ILE A 48 -17.76 -10.77 -20.06
C ILE A 48 -17.69 -10.73 -21.58
N ASN A 49 -17.24 -9.62 -22.14
CA ASN A 49 -17.07 -9.50 -23.60
C ASN A 49 -15.87 -10.34 -24.08
N LEU A 50 -16.12 -11.37 -24.89
CA LEU A 50 -15.05 -12.19 -25.47
C LEU A 50 -14.43 -11.55 -26.71
N SER A 51 -15.11 -10.57 -27.31
CA SER A 51 -14.63 -9.81 -28.45
C SER A 51 -15.14 -8.38 -28.39
N GLY A 52 -14.29 -7.41 -28.74
CA GLY A 52 -14.65 -6.00 -28.74
C GLY A 52 -14.19 -5.27 -27.48
N LYS A 53 -15.13 -4.77 -26.68
CA LYS A 53 -14.80 -3.99 -25.48
C LYS A 53 -14.15 -4.89 -24.43
N LYS A 54 -13.01 -4.45 -23.89
CA LYS A 54 -12.28 -5.13 -22.82
C LYS A 54 -12.92 -4.85 -21.45
N VAL A 55 -14.15 -5.32 -21.27
CA VAL A 55 -14.94 -5.07 -20.06
C VAL A 55 -15.81 -6.27 -19.70
N TRP A 56 -15.96 -6.48 -18.40
CA TRP A 56 -17.01 -7.31 -17.82
C TRP A 56 -17.94 -6.47 -16.93
N SER A 57 -19.15 -6.97 -16.71
CA SER A 57 -20.10 -6.33 -15.80
C SER A 57 -21.02 -7.37 -15.16
N ASP A 58 -21.31 -7.19 -13.88
CA ASP A 58 -22.43 -7.80 -13.18
C ASP A 58 -23.58 -6.78 -13.13
N PHE A 59 -24.64 -7.06 -13.88
CA PHE A 59 -25.80 -6.18 -14.01
C PHE A 59 -26.73 -6.24 -12.79
N ALA A 60 -26.62 -7.26 -11.93
CA ALA A 60 -27.39 -7.34 -10.69
C ALA A 60 -26.76 -6.48 -9.61
N GLU A 61 -25.43 -6.58 -9.45
CA GLU A 61 -24.68 -5.86 -8.40
C GLU A 61 -24.18 -4.47 -8.85
N GLY A 62 -24.24 -4.16 -10.15
CA GLY A 62 -23.73 -2.90 -10.70
C GLY A 62 -22.21 -2.79 -10.63
N THR A 63 -21.51 -3.91 -10.58
CA THR A 63 -20.04 -3.96 -10.56
C THR A 63 -19.48 -4.35 -11.93
N GLY A 64 -18.21 -4.03 -12.18
CA GLY A 64 -17.57 -4.32 -13.46
C GLY A 64 -16.17 -3.72 -13.52
N GLY A 65 -15.44 -4.03 -14.60
CA GLY A 65 -14.06 -3.59 -14.75
C GLY A 65 -13.30 -4.40 -15.79
N ASP A 66 -11.99 -4.55 -15.57
CA ASP A 66 -11.13 -5.41 -16.38
C ASP A 66 -11.02 -6.84 -15.81
N LEU A 67 -10.27 -7.72 -16.49
CA LEU A 67 -10.13 -9.11 -16.03
C LEU A 67 -9.36 -9.27 -14.71
N LEU A 68 -8.55 -8.29 -14.29
CA LEU A 68 -7.93 -8.29 -12.97
C LEU A 68 -8.94 -7.91 -11.89
N ASP A 69 -9.82 -6.94 -12.16
CA ASP A 69 -10.95 -6.61 -11.28
C ASP A 69 -11.87 -7.83 -11.09
N LEU A 70 -12.14 -8.57 -12.17
CA LEU A 70 -12.90 -9.82 -12.07
C LEU A 70 -12.17 -10.84 -11.19
N TRP A 71 -10.86 -10.99 -11.36
CA TRP A 71 -10.04 -11.91 -10.58
C TRP A 71 -10.09 -11.60 -9.08
N VAL A 72 -9.98 -10.31 -8.73
CA VAL A 72 -10.13 -9.79 -7.36
C VAL A 72 -11.48 -10.22 -6.77
N GLN A 73 -12.56 -10.03 -7.51
CA GLN A 73 -13.92 -10.34 -7.05
C GLN A 73 -14.19 -11.84 -6.93
N VAL A 74 -13.74 -12.64 -7.91
CA VAL A 74 -13.96 -14.09 -7.95
C VAL A 74 -13.15 -14.82 -6.88
N ARG A 75 -11.94 -14.33 -6.56
CA ARG A 75 -11.02 -14.98 -5.60
C ARG A 75 -11.04 -14.36 -4.19
N ASP A 76 -11.72 -13.23 -4.00
CA ASP A 76 -11.63 -12.41 -2.79
C ASP A 76 -10.17 -12.04 -2.46
N TYR A 77 -9.43 -11.59 -3.47
CA TYR A 77 -8.00 -11.30 -3.41
C TYR A 77 -7.73 -9.80 -3.42
N SER A 78 -6.61 -9.39 -2.80
CA SER A 78 -6.02 -8.09 -3.13
C SER A 78 -5.54 -8.06 -4.58
N LEU A 79 -5.49 -6.86 -5.19
CA LEU A 79 -4.99 -6.70 -6.57
C LEU A 79 -3.59 -7.30 -6.78
N HIS A 80 -2.71 -7.21 -5.77
CA HIS A 80 -1.38 -7.82 -5.85
C HIS A 80 -1.43 -9.35 -5.95
N GLN A 81 -2.30 -10.00 -5.17
CA GLN A 81 -2.48 -11.45 -5.24
C GLN A 81 -3.10 -11.87 -6.58
N ALA A 82 -4.10 -11.14 -7.07
CA ALA A 82 -4.70 -11.35 -8.38
C ALA A 82 -3.65 -11.23 -9.52
N MET A 83 -2.79 -10.21 -9.47
CA MET A 83 -1.71 -10.05 -10.44
C MET A 83 -0.71 -11.21 -10.40
N ALA A 84 -0.39 -11.74 -9.22
CA ALA A 84 0.52 -12.87 -9.08
C ALA A 84 -0.08 -14.15 -9.70
N GLU A 85 -1.34 -14.47 -9.39
CA GLU A 85 -2.02 -15.65 -9.97
C GLU A 85 -2.23 -15.49 -11.49
N ALA A 86 -2.61 -14.29 -11.95
CA ALA A 86 -2.77 -14.00 -13.38
C ALA A 86 -1.47 -14.21 -14.18
N LYS A 87 -0.31 -13.81 -13.64
CA LYS A 87 0.98 -14.07 -14.28
C LYS A 87 1.31 -15.56 -14.34
N GLN A 88 1.06 -16.29 -13.25
CA GLN A 88 1.21 -17.75 -13.21
C GLN A 88 0.31 -18.42 -14.26
N PHE A 89 -0.95 -17.99 -14.34
CA PHE A 89 -1.92 -18.47 -15.33
C PHE A 89 -1.47 -18.21 -16.78
N LEU A 90 -0.85 -17.05 -17.05
CA LEU A 90 -0.33 -16.70 -18.37
C LEU A 90 1.04 -17.35 -18.67
N GLY A 91 1.62 -18.10 -17.74
CA GLY A 91 2.97 -18.65 -17.87
C GLY A 91 4.04 -17.55 -17.99
N ILE A 92 3.72 -16.33 -17.55
CA ILE A 92 4.68 -15.25 -17.52
C ILE A 92 5.61 -15.57 -16.35
N ALA A 93 6.80 -16.06 -16.70
CA ALA A 93 7.89 -16.15 -15.75
C ALA A 93 8.04 -14.76 -15.14
N ASP A 94 7.72 -14.67 -13.86
CA ASP A 94 8.10 -13.51 -13.11
C ASP A 94 9.63 -13.48 -13.18
N GLU A 95 10.21 -12.48 -13.86
CA GLU A 95 11.62 -12.11 -13.71
C GLU A 95 11.95 -11.69 -12.24
N PHE A 96 11.07 -12.03 -11.29
CA PHE A 96 11.30 -12.03 -9.86
C PHE A 96 12.08 -13.27 -9.39
N GLY A 97 12.50 -14.15 -10.29
CA GLY A 97 13.59 -15.11 -10.04
C GLY A 97 14.96 -14.46 -9.73
N ALA A 98 15.08 -13.13 -9.85
CA ALA A 98 16.25 -12.35 -9.41
C ALA A 98 15.96 -11.42 -8.21
N PHE A 99 14.77 -11.49 -7.59
CA PHE A 99 14.42 -10.75 -6.37
C PHE A 99 14.08 -11.63 -5.16
N GLU A 100 14.00 -12.95 -5.31
CA GLU A 100 14.25 -13.89 -4.22
C GLU A 100 15.75 -14.28 -4.29
N VAL A 101 16.66 -14.04 -3.36
CA VAL A 101 16.62 -13.82 -1.93
C VAL A 101 17.74 -12.82 -1.61
N LYS A 102 17.51 -11.51 -1.77
CA LYS A 102 18.19 -10.60 -0.83
C LYS A 102 17.57 -10.95 0.50
N ARG A 103 18.24 -11.82 1.28
CA ARG A 103 17.86 -12.28 2.65
C ARG A 103 16.72 -11.39 3.14
N LYS A 104 15.47 -11.90 3.27
CA LYS A 104 14.36 -11.13 3.88
C LYS A 104 14.99 -10.41 5.07
N LYS A 105 15.28 -9.12 4.93
CA LYS A 105 16.09 -8.44 5.93
C LYS A 105 15.15 -8.49 7.13
N GLN A 106 15.52 -9.23 8.17
CA GLN A 106 14.67 -9.31 9.35
C GLN A 106 14.70 -7.92 9.94
N PHE A 107 13.68 -7.14 9.58
CA PHE A 107 13.51 -5.80 10.08
C PHE A 107 13.14 -5.91 11.55
N LYS A 108 13.77 -5.06 12.36
CA LYS A 108 13.47 -4.98 13.78
C LYS A 108 12.32 -4.00 13.98
N ARG A 109 11.61 -4.14 15.08
CA ARG A 109 10.73 -3.08 15.57
C ARG A 109 11.55 -2.06 16.36
N PRO A 110 11.09 -0.80 16.46
CA PRO A 110 11.72 0.22 17.29
C PRO A 110 11.92 -0.29 18.72
N GLN A 111 13.14 -0.17 19.23
CA GLN A 111 13.45 -0.69 20.55
C GLN A 111 12.88 0.22 21.63
N THR A 112 11.99 -0.30 22.48
CA THR A 112 11.35 0.46 23.56
C THR A 112 12.37 1.18 24.47
N ALA A 113 13.53 0.57 24.74
CA ALA A 113 14.58 1.19 25.55
C ALA A 113 15.22 2.42 24.87
N SER A 114 15.35 2.42 23.54
CA SER A 114 15.82 3.55 22.74
C SER A 114 14.79 4.68 22.77
N LEU A 115 13.51 4.34 22.54
CA LEU A 115 12.41 5.30 22.54
C LEU A 115 12.31 6.03 23.88
N LYS A 116 12.35 5.32 25.01
CA LYS A 116 12.28 5.92 26.36
C LYS A 116 13.39 6.95 26.64
N LYS A 117 14.54 6.83 25.97
CA LYS A 117 15.67 7.77 26.14
C LYS A 117 15.57 9.03 25.28
N THR A 118 14.77 8.96 24.22
CA THR A 118 14.84 9.93 23.11
C THR A 118 13.50 10.53 22.74
N VAL A 119 12.39 9.95 23.19
CA VAL A 119 11.02 10.40 22.94
C VAL A 119 10.37 10.68 24.29
N SER A 120 9.68 11.81 24.39
CA SER A 120 8.96 12.24 25.57
C SER A 120 7.51 12.59 25.23
N LYS A 121 6.70 12.80 26.25
CA LYS A 121 5.32 13.26 26.05
C LYS A 121 5.31 14.56 25.25
N PRO A 122 4.32 14.75 24.37
CA PRO A 122 4.21 15.96 23.57
C PRO A 122 3.94 17.18 24.46
N HIS A 123 4.72 18.23 24.25
CA HIS A 123 4.62 19.52 24.90
C HIS A 123 5.00 20.64 23.91
N ASN A 124 6.25 20.67 23.46
CA ASN A 124 6.78 21.73 22.58
C ASN A 124 6.52 21.44 21.09
N CYS A 125 6.36 20.17 20.72
CA CYS A 125 6.19 19.75 19.33
C CYS A 125 4.98 20.41 18.66
N TYR A 126 3.86 20.55 19.37
CA TYR A 126 2.63 21.15 18.82
C TYR A 126 2.80 22.62 18.52
N GLU A 127 3.38 23.41 19.42
CA GLU A 127 3.63 24.83 19.18
C GLU A 127 4.59 25.02 17.99
N TYR A 128 5.65 24.22 17.92
CA TYR A 128 6.59 24.26 16.80
C TYR A 128 5.96 23.93 15.44
N LEU A 129 5.03 22.97 15.41
CA LEU A 129 4.31 22.54 14.20
C LEU A 129 3.22 23.55 13.82
N GLN A 130 2.53 24.12 14.80
CA GLN A 130 1.54 25.16 14.58
C GLN A 130 2.17 26.41 13.95
N ALA A 131 3.35 26.83 14.40
CA ALA A 131 4.12 27.90 13.77
C ALA A 131 4.54 27.59 12.31
N ARG A 132 4.37 26.35 11.85
CA ARG A 132 4.61 25.88 10.47
C ARG A 132 3.33 25.58 9.68
N GLY A 133 2.17 25.96 10.22
CA GLY A 133 0.89 25.76 9.56
C GLY A 133 0.34 24.33 9.68
N ILE A 134 0.86 23.52 10.59
CA ILE A 134 0.30 22.20 10.91
C ILE A 134 -0.51 22.34 12.19
N ASP A 135 -1.82 22.17 12.10
CA ASP A 135 -2.69 22.32 13.26
C ASP A 135 -2.47 21.22 14.30
N ARG A 136 -2.83 21.52 15.54
CA ARG A 136 -2.62 20.62 16.68
C ARG A 136 -3.40 19.31 16.54
N LYS A 137 -4.63 19.37 16.04
CA LYS A 137 -5.49 18.18 15.89
C LYS A 137 -4.85 17.19 14.91
N MET A 138 -4.33 17.70 13.78
CA MET A 138 -3.58 16.91 12.80
C MET A 138 -2.32 16.32 13.42
N ALA A 139 -1.57 17.10 14.20
CA ALA A 139 -0.38 16.59 14.89
C ALA A 139 -0.71 15.47 15.89
N GLU A 140 -1.82 15.59 16.62
CA GLU A 140 -2.33 14.57 17.54
C GLU A 140 -2.77 13.31 16.80
N GLU A 141 -3.52 13.44 15.69
CA GLU A 141 -3.97 12.32 14.84
C GLU A 141 -2.81 11.52 14.24
N PHE A 142 -1.69 12.18 13.96
CA PHE A 142 -0.47 11.54 13.46
C PHE A 142 0.49 11.07 14.57
N GLU A 143 0.09 11.18 15.84
CA GLU A 143 0.82 10.71 17.02
C GLU A 143 2.26 11.28 17.15
N VAL A 144 2.46 12.53 16.74
CA VAL A 144 3.78 13.16 16.88
C VAL A 144 4.09 13.49 18.34
N SER A 145 5.36 13.42 18.71
CA SER A 145 5.82 13.62 20.08
C SER A 145 7.09 14.45 20.15
N ASP A 146 7.40 14.98 21.35
CA ASP A 146 8.69 15.60 21.60
C ASP A 146 9.79 14.55 21.58
N ALA A 147 10.97 14.96 21.13
CA ALA A 147 12.12 14.10 21.07
C ALA A 147 13.42 14.86 21.25
N ILE A 148 14.51 14.11 21.32
CA ILE A 148 15.87 14.61 21.19
C ILE A 148 16.63 13.82 20.12
N VAL A 149 17.57 14.49 19.46
CA VAL A 149 18.55 13.86 18.57
C VAL A 149 19.96 14.22 19.01
N TRP A 150 20.90 13.29 18.83
CA TRP A 150 22.32 13.56 19.07
C TRP A 150 22.94 14.21 17.84
N SER A 151 23.61 15.35 18.02
CA SER A 151 24.46 15.95 16.99
C SER A 151 25.90 15.52 17.21
N PHE A 152 26.50 14.90 16.20
CA PHE A 152 27.93 14.58 16.20
C PHE A 152 28.80 15.81 15.88
N GLU A 153 28.25 16.82 15.20
CA GLU A 153 28.96 18.06 14.87
C GLU A 153 29.26 18.90 16.11
N ASP A 154 28.25 19.09 16.97
CA ASP A 154 28.34 19.90 18.19
C ASP A 154 28.51 19.05 19.46
N ASN A 155 28.57 17.72 19.33
CA ASN A 155 28.66 16.76 20.43
C ASN A 155 27.61 16.98 21.54
N ARG A 156 26.36 17.26 21.15
CA ARG A 156 25.27 17.58 22.09
C ARG A 156 23.91 17.06 21.64
N LYS A 157 22.98 16.98 22.58
CA LYS A 157 21.56 16.71 22.31
C LYS A 157 20.87 17.98 21.80
N LEU A 158 20.03 17.82 20.80
CA LEU A 158 19.18 18.87 20.26
C LEU A 158 17.70 18.51 20.48
N PRO A 159 16.83 19.50 20.74
CA PRO A 159 15.40 19.29 20.72
C PRO A 159 14.94 18.88 19.32
N ALA A 160 13.97 17.97 19.25
CA ALA A 160 13.47 17.36 18.05
C ALA A 160 11.99 17.00 18.17
N ILE A 161 11.40 16.60 17.06
CA ILE A 161 10.07 16.00 16.98
C ILE A 161 10.24 14.56 16.50
N ALA A 162 9.58 13.62 17.19
CA ALA A 162 9.44 12.25 16.75
C ALA A 162 8.16 12.09 15.92
N PHE A 163 8.34 11.52 14.73
CA PHE A 163 7.29 11.12 13.81
C PHE A 163 7.19 9.60 13.83
N THR A 164 6.05 9.08 14.26
CA THR A 164 5.76 7.64 14.35
C THR A 164 5.17 7.14 13.04
N TYR A 165 5.73 6.03 12.57
CA TYR A 165 5.29 5.34 11.37
C TYR A 165 4.56 4.09 11.84
N ASN A 166 3.23 4.16 11.80
CA ASN A 166 2.37 3.09 12.27
C ASN A 166 1.67 2.44 11.08
N ARG A 167 1.52 1.11 11.12
CA ARG A 167 0.74 0.34 10.14
C ARG A 167 -0.08 -0.68 10.89
N GLU A 168 -1.40 -0.67 10.67
CA GLU A 168 -2.33 -1.63 11.29
C GLU A 168 -2.22 -1.68 12.82
N GLY A 169 -2.00 -0.53 13.46
CA GLY A 169 -1.85 -0.42 14.92
C GLY A 169 -0.47 -0.81 15.47
N GLU A 170 0.46 -1.24 14.62
CA GLU A 170 1.84 -1.54 15.03
C GLU A 170 2.79 -0.38 14.73
N LEU A 171 3.68 -0.07 15.68
CA LEU A 171 4.78 0.87 15.49
C LEU A 171 5.90 0.24 14.65
N ILE A 172 6.08 0.74 13.43
CA ILE A 172 7.03 0.21 12.45
C ILE A 172 8.37 0.94 12.50
N GLN A 173 8.34 2.28 12.62
CA GLN A 173 9.54 3.11 12.65
C GLN A 173 9.31 4.44 13.37
N VAL A 174 10.38 5.06 13.85
CA VAL A 174 10.37 6.44 14.34
C VAL A 174 11.45 7.25 13.63
N LYS A 175 11.06 8.38 13.03
CA LYS A 175 11.98 9.40 12.48
C LYS A 175 11.98 10.58 13.43
N ARG A 176 13.16 11.07 13.80
CA ARG A 176 13.32 12.26 14.63
C ARG A 176 13.97 13.37 13.83
N ILE A 177 13.41 14.57 13.89
CA ILE A 177 13.92 15.74 13.18
C ILE A 177 14.09 16.86 14.18
N SER A 178 15.32 17.40 14.28
CA SER A 178 15.62 18.53 15.16
C SER A 178 14.72 19.75 14.89
N THR A 179 14.34 20.47 15.95
CA THR A 179 13.60 21.74 15.85
C THR A 179 14.51 22.94 15.61
N VAL A 180 15.81 22.78 15.87
CA VAL A 180 16.87 23.74 15.51
C VAL A 180 17.62 23.31 14.25
N LYS A 181 18.36 24.23 13.62
CA LYS A 181 19.28 23.93 12.51
C LYS A 181 20.71 24.06 13.02
N LEU A 182 21.57 23.11 12.66
CA LEU A 182 23.02 23.23 12.80
C LEU A 182 23.62 23.43 11.42
N SER A 183 24.46 24.44 11.26
CA SER A 183 25.11 24.76 9.98
C SER A 183 24.09 24.82 8.81
N GLY A 184 22.92 25.40 9.09
CA GLY A 184 21.81 25.54 8.12
C GLY A 184 20.97 24.29 7.87
N LYS A 185 21.33 23.12 8.42
CA LYS A 185 20.66 21.83 8.19
C LYS A 185 19.98 21.29 9.45
N LYS A 186 18.94 20.49 9.24
CA LYS A 186 18.31 19.71 10.32
C LYS A 186 19.11 18.45 10.58
N VAL A 187 19.37 18.16 11.84
CA VAL A 187 19.82 16.83 12.29
C VAL A 187 18.62 15.88 12.29
N ILE A 188 18.79 14.73 11.66
CA ILE A 188 17.76 13.70 11.49
C ILE A 188 18.31 12.37 12.02
N SER A 189 17.49 11.63 12.76
CA SER A 189 17.81 10.28 13.25
C SER A 189 16.63 9.34 12.97
N VAL A 190 16.93 8.10 12.61
CA VAL A 190 15.95 7.04 12.37
C VAL A 190 16.36 5.80 13.14
N GLU A 191 15.39 4.98 13.53
CA GLU A 191 15.68 3.68 14.15
C GLU A 191 16.39 2.75 13.14
N THR A 192 17.50 2.14 13.57
CA THR A 192 18.33 1.30 12.71
C THR A 192 17.65 -0.05 12.43
N ASP A 193 17.77 -0.53 11.20
CA ASP A 193 17.22 -1.82 10.73
C ASP A 193 15.72 -2.00 10.93
N CYS A 194 14.98 -0.90 11.14
CA CYS A 194 13.52 -0.92 11.11
C CYS A 194 12.99 -1.00 9.67
N GLU A 195 11.76 -1.47 9.55
CA GLU A 195 11.11 -1.68 8.25
C GLU A 195 10.79 -0.32 7.60
N PRO A 196 11.11 -0.13 6.31
CA PRO A 196 10.66 1.04 5.58
C PRO A 196 9.13 1.14 5.62
N CYS A 197 8.61 2.30 5.98
CA CYS A 197 7.19 2.53 6.14
C CYS A 197 6.83 3.93 5.61
N LEU A 198 5.60 4.10 5.12
CA LEU A 198 5.07 5.41 4.77
C LEU A 198 4.55 6.11 6.03
N PHE A 199 4.89 7.37 6.19
CA PHE A 199 4.35 8.18 7.29
C PHE A 199 2.88 8.49 7.02
N GLY A 200 2.04 8.40 8.04
CA GLY A 200 0.63 8.80 7.95
C GLY A 200 -0.34 7.70 7.53
N LEU A 201 0.13 6.45 7.33
CA LEU A 201 -0.76 5.33 7.03
C LEU A 201 -1.82 5.12 8.12
N GLN A 202 -1.48 5.42 9.37
CA GLN A 202 -2.42 5.33 10.50
C GLN A 202 -3.61 6.29 10.43
N ALA A 203 -3.49 7.38 9.67
CA ALA A 203 -4.52 8.41 9.54
C ALA A 203 -5.35 8.23 8.26
N LEU A 204 -5.06 7.22 7.43
CA LEU A 204 -5.82 6.98 6.20
C LEU A 204 -7.14 6.25 6.51
N PRO A 205 -8.30 6.74 5.99
CA PRO A 205 -9.54 5.99 6.04
C PRO A 205 -9.42 4.65 5.29
N GLN A 206 -10.01 3.57 5.81
CA GLN A 206 -9.95 2.25 5.18
C GLN A 206 -10.52 2.22 3.76
N ALA A 207 -11.55 3.03 3.48
CA ALA A 207 -12.20 3.09 2.18
C ALA A 207 -11.51 4.05 1.18
N ILE A 208 -10.30 4.55 1.47
CA ILE A 208 -9.58 5.47 0.60
C ILE A 208 -9.26 4.80 -0.75
N ARG A 209 -9.59 5.46 -1.86
CA ARG A 209 -9.34 4.94 -3.22
C ARG A 209 -8.22 5.66 -3.96
N ILE A 210 -7.82 6.84 -3.48
CA ILE A 210 -6.78 7.68 -4.07
C ILE A 210 -5.92 8.22 -2.94
N VAL A 211 -4.60 8.08 -3.08
CA VAL A 211 -3.61 8.61 -2.14
C VAL A 211 -2.62 9.49 -2.91
N ILE A 212 -2.28 10.64 -2.35
CA ILE A 212 -1.22 11.51 -2.89
C ILE A 212 0.05 11.26 -2.10
N LEU A 213 1.12 10.88 -2.80
CA LEU A 213 2.43 10.69 -2.18
C LEU A 213 3.22 12.00 -2.21
N CYS A 214 3.51 12.51 -1.02
CA CYS A 214 4.33 13.69 -0.81
C CYS A 214 5.77 13.32 -0.41
N ARG A 215 6.71 14.19 -0.73
CA ARG A 215 8.08 14.09 -0.19
C ARG A 215 8.08 14.49 1.29
N GLY A 216 8.73 13.69 2.15
CA GLY A 216 8.88 13.94 3.60
C GLY A 216 10.29 13.78 4.14
#